data_AF-A0AA39GQP8-F1
#
_entry.id   AF-A0AA39GQP8-F1
#
_cell.length_a   1.000
_cell.length_b   1.000
_cell.length_c   1.000
_cell.angle_alpha   90.00
_cell.angle_beta   90.00
_cell.angle_gamma   90.00
#
_symmetry.space_group_name_H-M   'P 1'
#
loop_
_entity.id
_entity.type
_entity.pdbx_description
1 polymer ?
#
loop_
_entity_poly.entity_id
_entity_poly.type
_entity_poly.pdbx_seq_one_letter_code
_entity_poly.pdbx_strand_id
1 'polypeptide(L)'
;MYFLSALLFLSAAAASGDLPVEGIVARSQFGKWIAFDEHLYLYNTNEVSWLGAEAYCVSMGGHLASINSASEADTIARIVNAHIGNAAWIGGRRVESSPTFSWSDGTAWNFTNWDDGKPGGLSRFDCVEVYGYLNCLG
;
A
#
# COMPACT_ATOMS: atom_id res chain seq x y z
N MET A 1 -13.26 -11.42 -9.22
CA MET A 1 -12.46 -10.21 -8.94
C MET A 1 -12.61 -9.97 -7.45
N TYR A 2 -11.58 -10.31 -6.67
CA TYR A 2 -11.60 -10.04 -5.23
C TYR A 2 -11.36 -8.55 -5.06
N PHE A 3 -12.31 -7.86 -4.43
CA PHE A 3 -12.16 -6.45 -4.12
C PHE A 3 -11.42 -6.35 -2.79
N LEU A 4 -10.32 -5.60 -2.78
CA LEU A 4 -9.53 -5.38 -1.57
C LEU A 4 -9.60 -3.92 -1.18
N SER A 5 -9.38 -3.69 0.10
CA SER A 5 -9.07 -2.38 0.67
C SER A 5 -7.74 -1.85 0.12
N ALA A 6 -7.45 -0.56 0.26
CA ALA A 6 -6.27 0.04 -0.37
C ALA A 6 -5.46 0.91 0.59
N LEU A 7 -4.14 0.93 0.40
CA LEU A 7 -3.20 1.77 1.12
C LEU A 7 -2.46 2.70 0.17
N LEU A 8 -2.77 3.99 0.30
CA LEU A 8 -1.94 5.06 -0.23
C LEU A 8 -0.75 5.25 0.71
N PHE A 9 0.45 5.32 0.13
CA PHE A 9 1.60 5.96 0.76
C PHE A 9 1.77 7.35 0.16
N LEU A 10 1.90 8.36 1.01
CA LEU A 10 2.36 9.67 0.56
C LEU A 10 3.71 9.94 1.24
N SER A 11 4.79 9.90 0.48
CA SER A 11 6.08 10.43 0.92
C SER A 11 6.11 11.95 0.81
N ALA A 12 5.41 12.62 1.72
CA ALA A 12 5.64 14.03 1.96
C ALA A 12 5.33 14.39 3.40
N ALA A 13 6.34 14.27 4.26
CA ALA A 13 6.38 14.96 5.53
C ALA A 13 6.45 16.48 5.27
N ALA A 14 5.39 17.19 5.63
CA ALA A 14 5.46 18.61 6.00
C ALA A 14 4.25 19.03 6.83
N ALA A 15 3.91 18.27 7.88
CA ALA A 15 3.23 18.89 9.02
C ALA A 15 4.35 19.29 9.97
N SER A 16 4.70 20.58 9.93
CA SER A 16 5.56 21.27 10.87
C SER A 16 5.37 20.76 12.31
N GLY A 17 6.27 19.91 12.79
CA GLY A 17 6.59 19.73 14.21
C GLY A 17 5.69 18.85 15.08
N ASP A 18 4.43 18.54 14.74
CA ASP A 18 3.48 18.01 15.75
C ASP A 18 2.66 16.76 15.31
N LEU A 19 3.13 15.93 14.38
CA LEU A 19 2.43 14.66 14.13
C LEU A 19 2.60 13.72 15.33
N PRO A 20 1.53 13.06 15.81
CA PRO A 20 1.66 12.01 16.81
C PRO A 20 2.48 10.86 16.23
N VAL A 21 3.34 10.27 17.05
CA VAL A 21 4.19 9.12 16.70
C VAL A 21 3.38 7.97 16.07
N GLU A 22 2.14 7.78 16.53
CA GLU A 22 1.17 6.86 15.94
C GLU A 22 -0.26 7.37 16.18
N GLY A 23 -1.09 7.46 15.13
CA GLY A 23 -2.52 7.74 15.29
C GLY A 23 -3.24 8.32 14.09
N ILE A 24 -4.58 8.26 14.11
CA ILE A 24 -5.41 8.88 13.06
C ILE A 24 -5.32 10.40 13.19
N VAL A 25 -4.84 11.07 12.13
CA VAL A 25 -4.62 12.52 12.10
C VAL A 25 -5.67 13.27 11.29
N ALA A 26 -6.33 12.61 10.35
CA ALA A 26 -7.41 13.22 9.56
C ALA A 26 -8.38 12.17 9.00
N ARG A 27 -9.56 12.62 8.57
CA ARG A 27 -10.55 11.81 7.86
C ARG A 27 -10.86 12.46 6.53
N SER A 28 -11.01 11.65 5.49
CA SER A 28 -11.48 12.06 4.18
C SER A 28 -12.70 11.23 3.78
N GLN A 29 -13.36 11.62 2.69
CA GLN A 29 -14.48 10.84 2.16
C GLN A 29 -14.09 9.40 1.73
N PHE A 30 -12.80 9.13 1.55
CA PHE A 30 -12.29 7.86 1.02
C PHE A 30 -11.46 7.06 2.03
N GLY A 31 -11.28 7.55 3.25
CA GLY A 31 -10.44 6.85 4.22
C GLY A 31 -9.98 7.72 5.37
N LYS A 32 -9.11 7.14 6.19
CA LYS A 32 -8.51 7.84 7.34
C LYS A 32 -7.01 7.95 7.15
N TRP A 33 -6.49 9.13 7.43
CA TRP A 33 -5.07 9.40 7.46
C TRP A 33 -4.51 8.98 8.80
N ILE A 34 -3.46 8.17 8.79
CA ILE A 34 -2.70 7.76 9.96
C ILE A 34 -1.26 8.27 9.83
N ALA A 35 -0.77 8.90 10.89
CA ALA A 35 0.65 9.15 11.05
C ALA A 35 1.29 7.91 11.66
N PHE A 36 2.42 7.53 11.08
CA PHE A 36 3.30 6.52 11.63
C PHE A 36 4.73 6.99 11.41
N ASP A 37 5.44 7.24 12.51
CA ASP A 37 6.76 7.87 12.48
C ASP A 37 6.71 9.21 11.71
N GLU A 38 7.59 9.44 10.74
CA GLU A 38 7.61 10.67 9.93
C GLU A 38 6.72 10.60 8.67
N HIS A 39 5.92 9.54 8.52
CA HIS A 39 5.15 9.27 7.30
C HIS A 39 3.64 9.33 7.52
N LEU A 40 2.92 9.70 6.46
CA LEU A 40 1.45 9.69 6.42
C LEU A 40 0.98 8.59 5.47
N TYR A 41 0.07 7.78 5.98
CA TYR A 41 -0.60 6.74 5.22
C TYR A 41 -2.10 7.05 5.17
N LEU A 42 -2.72 6.84 4.03
CA LEU A 42 -4.18 6.87 3.91
C LEU A 42 -4.65 5.45 3.63
N TYR A 43 -5.47 4.93 4.54
CA TYR A 43 -6.08 3.62 4.36
C TYR A 43 -7.58 3.77 4.09
N ASN A 44 -8.08 2.93 3.20
CA ASN A 44 -9.49 2.80 2.87
C ASN A 44 -9.96 1.38 3.17
N THR A 45 -11.10 1.23 3.85
CA THR A 45 -11.72 -0.07 4.17
C THR A 45 -12.78 -0.50 3.16
N ASN A 46 -13.06 0.32 2.16
CA ASN A 46 -14.01 0.00 1.10
C ASN A 46 -13.36 -0.91 0.07
N GLU A 47 -14.16 -1.84 -0.44
CA GLU A 47 -13.81 -2.73 -1.54
C GLU A 47 -13.62 -1.94 -2.85
N VAL A 48 -12.38 -1.92 -3.37
CA VAL A 48 -12.01 -1.22 -4.60
C VAL A 48 -11.11 -2.10 -5.49
N SER A 49 -11.12 -1.84 -6.80
CA SER A 49 -10.12 -2.44 -7.70
C SER A 49 -8.77 -1.74 -7.52
N TRP A 50 -7.67 -2.43 -7.82
CA TRP A 50 -6.32 -1.83 -7.78
C TRP A 50 -6.24 -0.54 -8.61
N LEU A 51 -6.82 -0.55 -9.82
CA LEU A 51 -6.88 0.65 -10.68
C LEU A 51 -7.71 1.78 -10.07
N GLY A 52 -8.82 1.47 -9.43
CA GLY A 52 -9.65 2.48 -8.74
C GLY A 52 -8.92 3.07 -7.54
N ALA A 53 -8.20 2.23 -6.79
CA ALA A 53 -7.39 2.64 -5.68
C ALA A 53 -6.24 3.56 -6.12
N GLU A 54 -5.47 3.16 -7.14
CA GLU A 54 -4.39 3.97 -7.71
C GLU A 54 -4.90 5.29 -8.30
N ALA A 55 -6.01 5.27 -9.06
CA ALA A 55 -6.60 6.48 -9.61
C ALA A 55 -7.00 7.49 -8.52
N TYR A 56 -7.51 6.99 -7.39
CA TYR A 56 -7.80 7.82 -6.24
C TYR A 56 -6.52 8.39 -5.62
N CYS A 57 -5.50 7.54 -5.45
CA CYS A 57 -4.22 7.97 -4.92
C CYS A 57 -3.59 9.10 -5.74
N VAL A 58 -3.61 8.96 -7.07
CA VAL A 58 -3.16 9.98 -8.01
C VAL A 58 -4.00 11.25 -7.91
N SER A 59 -5.32 11.14 -7.70
CA SER A 59 -6.19 12.32 -7.50
C SER A 59 -5.85 13.13 -6.24
N MET A 60 -5.18 12.51 -5.26
CA MET A 60 -4.69 13.13 -4.03
C MET A 60 -3.23 13.61 -4.13
N GLY A 61 -2.62 13.50 -5.31
CA GLY A 61 -1.21 13.88 -5.55
C GLY A 61 -0.19 12.85 -5.09
N GLY A 62 -0.59 11.58 -4.92
CA GLY A 62 0.28 10.47 -4.50
C GLY A 62 0.03 9.19 -5.30
N HIS A 63 0.48 8.06 -4.76
CA HIS A 63 0.38 6.74 -5.39
C HIS A 63 0.11 5.67 -4.33
N LEU A 64 -0.41 4.51 -4.73
CA LEU A 64 -0.45 3.36 -3.84
C LEU A 64 0.95 3.04 -3.27
N ALA A 65 0.99 2.49 -2.06
CA ALA A 65 2.22 2.34 -1.30
C ALA A 65 3.31 1.52 -2.02
N SER A 66 4.52 2.06 -2.11
CA SER A 66 5.73 1.27 -2.37
C SER A 66 6.23 0.64 -1.08
N ILE A 67 7.03 -0.42 -1.18
CA ILE A 67 7.80 -0.96 -0.06
C ILE A 67 9.25 -1.10 -0.50
N ASN A 68 10.14 -0.37 0.15
CA ASN A 68 11.57 -0.30 -0.16
C ASN A 68 12.45 -0.77 1.01
N SER A 69 11.86 -1.15 2.15
CA SER A 69 12.58 -1.67 3.30
C SER A 69 11.72 -2.59 4.17
N ALA A 70 12.38 -3.43 4.99
CA ALA A 70 11.69 -4.28 5.95
C ALA A 70 10.89 -3.47 7.01
N SER A 71 11.43 -2.32 7.44
CA SER A 71 10.75 -1.43 8.39
C SER A 71 9.46 -0.83 7.82
N GLU A 72 9.48 -0.48 6.53
CA GLU A 72 8.30 0.01 5.83
C GLU A 72 7.26 -1.11 5.66
N ALA A 73 7.70 -2.33 5.35
CA ALA A 73 6.84 -3.51 5.30
C ALA A 73 6.13 -3.74 6.65
N ASP A 74 6.89 -3.78 7.75
CA ASP A 74 6.36 -3.94 9.11
C ASP A 74 5.32 -2.85 9.44
N THR A 75 5.62 -1.60 9.10
CA THR A 75 4.74 -0.44 9.32
C THR A 75 3.41 -0.62 8.59
N ILE A 76 3.47 -0.90 7.29
CA ILE A 76 2.29 -1.08 6.45
C ILE A 76 1.48 -2.28 6.94
N ALA A 77 2.12 -3.41 7.24
CA ALA A 77 1.44 -4.60 7.77
C ALA A 77 0.71 -4.31 9.09
N ARG A 78 1.33 -3.55 10.01
CA ARG A 78 0.68 -3.10 11.25
C ARG A 78 -0.57 -2.26 10.98
N ILE A 79 -0.51 -1.32 10.04
CA ILE A 79 -1.66 -0.49 9.65
C ILE A 79 -2.78 -1.37 9.07
N VAL A 80 -2.44 -2.30 8.16
CA VAL A 80 -3.40 -3.23 7.56
C VAL A 80 -4.09 -4.04 8.66
N ASN A 81 -3.31 -4.69 9.52
CA ASN A 81 -3.85 -5.53 10.59
C ASN A 81 -4.76 -4.73 11.54
N ALA A 82 -4.31 -3.55 11.99
CA ALA A 82 -5.03 -2.75 12.98
C ALA A 82 -6.30 -2.08 12.44
N HIS A 83 -6.37 -1.81 11.13
CA HIS A 83 -7.38 -0.89 10.59
C HIS A 83 -8.15 -1.40 9.37
N ILE A 84 -7.61 -2.37 8.66
CA ILE A 84 -8.22 -2.99 7.47
C ILE A 84 -8.67 -4.43 7.79
N GLY A 85 -7.88 -5.15 8.58
CA GLY A 85 -8.13 -6.52 9.00
C GLY A 85 -7.26 -7.51 8.25
N ASN A 86 -7.49 -7.74 6.95
CA ASN A 86 -6.87 -8.85 6.23
C ASN A 86 -5.71 -8.42 5.32
N ALA A 87 -6.04 -7.82 4.18
CA ALA A 87 -5.08 -7.45 3.14
C ALA A 87 -5.47 -6.13 2.49
N ALA A 88 -4.49 -5.46 1.89
CA ALA A 88 -4.70 -4.22 1.18
C ALA A 88 -3.85 -4.14 -0.10
N TRP A 89 -4.39 -3.46 -1.12
CA TRP A 89 -3.64 -3.07 -2.30
C TRP A 89 -2.46 -2.17 -1.94
N ILE A 90 -1.32 -2.46 -2.55
CA ILE A 90 -0.13 -1.61 -2.59
C ILE A 90 0.24 -1.34 -4.05
N GLY A 91 1.21 -0.46 -4.31
CA GLY A 91 1.51 0.06 -5.65
C GLY A 91 2.17 -0.94 -6.60
N GLY A 92 2.43 -2.16 -6.13
CA GLY A 92 3.08 -3.19 -6.93
C GLY A 92 2.15 -3.70 -8.01
N ARG A 93 2.64 -3.72 -9.25
CA ARG A 93 1.90 -4.29 -10.38
C ARG A 93 2.85 -4.94 -11.39
N ARG A 94 2.42 -6.04 -11.99
CA ARG A 94 3.00 -6.63 -13.21
C ARG A 94 2.01 -6.46 -14.35
N VAL A 95 2.45 -5.88 -15.45
CA VAL A 95 1.67 -5.75 -16.70
C VAL A 95 2.11 -6.79 -17.73
N GLU A 96 1.25 -7.12 -18.69
CA GLU A 96 1.42 -8.24 -19.63
C GLU A 96 2.77 -8.29 -20.37
N SER A 97 3.38 -7.13 -20.63
CA SER A 97 4.67 -7.03 -21.33
C SER A 97 5.90 -7.09 -20.42
N SER A 98 5.74 -7.19 -19.10
CA SER A 98 6.84 -7.12 -18.14
C SER A 98 7.04 -8.45 -17.41
N PRO A 99 8.26 -9.04 -17.43
CA PRO A 99 8.57 -10.19 -16.59
C PRO A 99 8.71 -9.80 -15.10
N THR A 100 8.79 -8.50 -14.79
CA THR A 100 9.02 -7.97 -13.44
C THR A 100 7.85 -7.13 -12.95
N PHE A 101 7.70 -7.07 -11.62
CA PHE A 101 6.85 -6.11 -10.96
C PHE A 101 7.50 -4.72 -10.96
N SER A 102 6.67 -3.68 -10.89
CA SER A 102 7.06 -2.29 -10.74
C SER A 102 6.12 -1.58 -9.77
N TRP A 103 6.64 -0.59 -9.04
CA TRP A 103 5.81 0.31 -8.23
C TRP A 103 5.14 1.37 -9.12
N SER A 104 3.89 1.71 -8.83
CA SER A 104 3.14 2.73 -9.56
C SER A 104 3.68 4.14 -9.38
N ASP A 105 4.39 4.39 -8.28
CA ASP A 105 5.06 5.66 -7.97
C ASP A 105 6.41 5.84 -8.68
N GLY A 106 6.87 4.82 -9.43
CA GLY A 106 8.14 4.84 -10.16
C GLY A 106 9.38 4.58 -9.30
N THR A 107 9.24 4.28 -8.02
CA THR A 107 10.37 3.86 -7.16
C THR A 107 10.94 2.51 -7.63
N ALA A 108 12.19 2.24 -7.25
CA ALA A 108 12.88 1.04 -7.68
C ALA A 108 12.27 -0.21 -7.03
N TRP A 109 11.99 -1.24 -7.82
CA TRP A 109 11.60 -2.56 -7.31
C TRP A 109 12.82 -3.30 -6.73
N ASN A 110 13.28 -2.92 -5.54
CA ASN A 110 14.50 -3.43 -4.90
C ASN A 110 14.26 -4.24 -3.61
N PHE A 111 13.02 -4.26 -3.13
CA PHE A 111 12.60 -4.99 -1.94
C PHE A 111 11.41 -5.88 -2.27
N THR A 112 11.44 -7.10 -1.75
CA THR A 112 10.33 -8.05 -1.86
C THR A 112 10.26 -8.88 -0.59
N ASN A 113 9.05 -9.12 -0.09
CA ASN A 113 8.80 -10.05 1.00
C ASN A 113 7.60 -10.95 0.65
N TRP A 114 7.73 -11.75 -0.41
CA TRP A 114 6.63 -12.58 -0.91
C TRP A 114 6.21 -13.66 0.09
N ASP A 115 4.91 -13.95 0.14
CA ASP A 115 4.39 -15.11 0.87
C ASP A 115 4.86 -16.42 0.25
N ASP A 116 4.76 -17.53 0.99
CA ASP A 116 5.14 -18.85 0.50
C ASP A 116 4.36 -19.22 -0.77
N GLY A 117 5.08 -19.47 -1.87
CA GLY A 117 4.48 -19.76 -3.18
C GLY A 117 4.07 -18.52 -3.98
N LYS A 118 4.43 -17.31 -3.52
CA LYS A 118 4.23 -16.05 -4.25
C LYS A 118 5.54 -15.48 -4.84
N PRO A 119 5.46 -14.76 -5.97
CA PRO A 119 4.26 -14.56 -6.80
C PRO A 119 3.84 -15.88 -7.50
N GLY A 120 2.56 -16.24 -7.41
CA GLY A 120 2.00 -17.43 -8.04
C GLY A 120 1.90 -17.27 -9.57
N GLY A 121 1.99 -18.36 -10.32
CA GLY A 121 2.25 -18.36 -11.77
C GLY A 121 1.27 -17.64 -12.72
N LEU A 122 1.79 -17.40 -13.95
CA LEU A 122 1.18 -17.14 -15.28
C LEU A 122 0.05 -16.11 -15.48
N SER A 123 -0.37 -15.39 -14.45
CA SER A 123 -1.31 -14.28 -14.66
C SER A 123 -0.64 -13.15 -15.47
N ARG A 124 -1.34 -12.66 -16.49
CA ARG A 124 -0.88 -11.58 -17.38
C ARG A 124 -0.90 -10.21 -16.69
N PHE A 125 -1.65 -10.08 -15.61
CA PHE A 125 -1.74 -8.85 -14.83
C PHE A 125 -1.82 -9.21 -13.35
N ASP A 126 -0.76 -8.92 -12.61
CA ASP A 126 -0.75 -9.11 -11.17
C ASP A 126 -0.74 -7.76 -10.49
N CYS A 127 -1.59 -7.63 -9.47
CA CYS A 127 -1.63 -6.49 -8.57
C CYS A 127 -1.21 -7.02 -7.20
N VAL A 128 -0.31 -6.31 -6.53
CA VAL A 128 0.28 -6.79 -5.28
C VAL A 128 -0.57 -6.32 -4.12
N GLU A 129 -0.83 -7.24 -3.21
CA GLU A 129 -1.41 -6.96 -1.90
C GLU A 129 -0.40 -7.22 -0.79
N VAL A 130 -0.62 -6.62 0.36
CA VAL A 130 0.14 -6.91 1.59
C VAL A 130 -0.80 -7.52 2.62
N TYR A 131 -0.37 -8.61 3.26
CA TYR A 131 -1.11 -9.27 4.34
C TYR A 131 -0.72 -8.67 5.69
N GLY A 132 -1.69 -8.16 6.44
CA GLY A 132 -1.43 -7.50 7.73
C GLY A 132 -0.87 -8.44 8.79
N TYR A 133 -1.31 -9.70 8.83
CA TYR A 133 -0.88 -10.68 9.83
C TYR A 133 0.46 -11.34 9.53
N LEU A 134 0.87 -11.36 8.27
CA LEU A 134 2.03 -12.12 7.81
C LEU A 134 3.20 -11.20 7.39
N ASN A 135 2.94 -9.90 7.22
CA ASN A 135 3.89 -8.94 6.67
C ASN A 135 4.49 -9.40 5.32
N CYS A 136 3.72 -10.12 4.51
CA CYS A 136 4.18 -10.64 3.23
C CYS A 136 3.30 -10.16 2.07
N LEU A 137 3.88 -10.24 0.87
CA LEU A 137 3.26 -9.84 -0.38
C LEU A 137 2.51 -11.02 -1.01
N GLY A 138 1.29 -10.76 -1.46
CA GLY A 138 0.39 -11.70 -2.13
C GLY A 138 0.32 -11.56 -3.65
#